data_AF-A0A833SMH8-F1
#
_entry.id   AF-A0A833SMH8-F1
#
_cell.length_a   1.000
_cell.length_b   1.000
_cell.length_c   1.000
_cell.angle_alpha   90.00
_cell.angle_beta   90.00
_cell.angle_gamma   90.00
#
_symmetry.space_group_name_H-M   'P 1'
#
loop_
_entity.id
_entity.type
_entity.pdbx_description
1 polymer ?
#
loop_
_entity_poly.entity_id
_entity_poly.type
_entity_poly.pdbx_seq_one_letter_code
_entity_poly.pdbx_strand_id
1 'polypeptide(L)'
;MSTAYACFVYVFIHARETFPGDALLTKLIHRWNRIQSPVHALAFYCDPFYHPFRLTVAKLYGQDPTELGKGDICAQCRFAIELVCREDQDQKRRALDDFLRFCTTEAEIASEWSSITQFPPQKIWTQGRSKFPVLAELLVKVYTSPASTAGVERQHKVGKRIHSSARNRLGAGLVEEQAAVAHNAAVATMEAPLQRKRFEQHMVSDFVMKAGLQSGGGDARIDSGEAREPAD
;
A
#
# COMPACT_ATOMS: atom_id res chain seq x y z
N MET A 1 -4.15 1.44 -4.26
CA MET A 1 -3.52 0.10 -4.14
C MET A 1 -2.70 -0.02 -2.86
N SER A 2 -1.72 0.85 -2.60
CA SER A 2 -0.87 0.83 -1.39
C SER A 2 -1.67 0.88 -0.07
N THR A 3 -2.62 1.81 0.02
CA THR A 3 -3.46 2.00 1.21
C THR A 3 -4.24 0.75 1.61
N ALA A 4 -4.69 -0.06 0.64
CA ALA A 4 -5.42 -1.28 0.96
C ALA A 4 -4.54 -2.23 1.78
N TYR A 5 -3.33 -2.52 1.30
CA TYR A 5 -2.37 -3.36 2.02
C TYR A 5 -2.03 -2.78 3.39
N ALA A 6 -1.76 -1.47 3.48
CA ALA A 6 -1.49 -0.79 4.74
C ALA A 6 -2.64 -0.94 5.75
N CYS A 7 -3.89 -0.84 5.31
CA CYS A 7 -5.07 -1.10 6.15
C CYS A 7 -5.09 -2.54 6.68
N PHE A 8 -4.70 -3.53 5.86
CA PHE A 8 -4.65 -4.92 6.33
C PHE A 8 -3.55 -5.12 7.36
N VAL A 9 -2.36 -4.54 7.18
CA VAL A 9 -1.30 -4.54 8.19
C VAL A 9 -1.80 -3.89 9.49
N TYR A 10 -2.41 -2.71 9.38
CA TYR A 10 -2.99 -1.98 10.52
C TYR A 10 -4.02 -2.84 11.28
N VAL A 11 -5.02 -3.36 10.58
CA VAL A 11 -6.08 -4.20 11.17
C VAL A 11 -5.51 -5.50 11.76
N PHE A 12 -4.53 -6.11 11.10
CA PHE A 12 -3.87 -7.33 11.59
C PHE A 12 -3.20 -7.10 12.94
N ILE A 13 -2.44 -6.00 13.07
CA ILE A 13 -1.78 -5.63 14.33
C ILE A 13 -2.81 -5.33 15.41
N HIS A 14 -3.81 -4.49 15.13
CA HIS A 14 -4.84 -4.15 16.10
C HIS A 14 -5.66 -5.37 16.54
N ALA A 15 -5.96 -6.29 15.62
CA ALA A 15 -6.65 -7.53 15.95
C ALA A 15 -5.80 -8.40 16.88
N ARG A 16 -4.49 -8.50 16.62
CA ARG A 16 -3.54 -9.25 17.46
C ARG A 16 -3.42 -8.67 18.86
N GLU A 17 -3.38 -7.34 18.99
CA GLU A 17 -3.31 -6.66 20.28
C GLU A 17 -4.62 -6.76 21.08
N THR A 18 -5.76 -6.65 20.39
CA THR A 18 -7.08 -6.58 21.05
C THR A 18 -7.66 -7.96 21.36
N PHE A 19 -7.38 -8.94 20.50
CA PHE A 19 -7.91 -10.30 20.59
C PHE A 19 -6.75 -11.30 20.59
N PRO A 20 -6.26 -11.71 21.77
CA PRO A 20 -5.09 -12.59 21.89
C PRO A 20 -5.34 -14.05 21.44
N GLY A 21 -6.39 -14.31 20.65
CA GLY A 21 -6.74 -15.62 20.12
C GLY A 21 -6.56 -15.70 18.60
N ASP A 22 -5.92 -16.77 18.14
CA ASP A 22 -5.58 -16.99 16.73
C ASP A 22 -6.78 -17.15 15.80
N ALA A 23 -7.98 -17.43 16.33
CA ALA A 23 -9.17 -17.67 15.51
C ALA A 23 -9.58 -16.45 14.67
N LEU A 24 -9.45 -15.23 15.21
CA LEU A 24 -9.76 -14.01 14.47
C LEU A 24 -8.68 -13.72 13.42
N LEU A 25 -7.40 -13.84 13.80
CA LEU A 25 -6.28 -13.66 12.88
C LEU A 25 -6.34 -14.64 11.71
N THR A 26 -6.65 -15.91 11.98
CA THR A 26 -6.84 -16.94 10.96
C THR A 26 -7.96 -16.57 9.98
N LYS A 27 -9.09 -16.05 10.49
CA LYS A 27 -10.19 -15.56 9.64
C LYS A 27 -9.78 -14.34 8.81
N LEU A 28 -9.01 -13.41 9.39
CA LEU A 28 -8.51 -12.24 8.69
C LEU A 28 -7.53 -12.63 7.57
N ILE A 29 -6.56 -13.50 7.85
CA ILE A 29 -5.63 -14.06 6.86
C ILE A 29 -6.41 -14.78 5.75
N HIS A 30 -7.40 -15.61 6.12
CA HIS A 30 -8.23 -16.30 5.14
C HIS A 30 -8.99 -15.33 4.22
N ARG A 31 -9.57 -14.25 4.77
CA ARG A 31 -10.25 -13.22 3.97
C ARG A 31 -9.27 -12.45 3.10
N TRP A 32 -8.10 -12.11 3.64
CA TRP A 32 -7.03 -11.44 2.91
C TRP A 32 -6.57 -12.26 1.70
N ASN A 33 -6.37 -13.58 1.88
CA ASN A 33 -6.01 -14.49 0.82
C ASN A 33 -6.97 -14.49 -0.39
N ARG A 34 -8.22 -14.06 -0.20
CA ARG A 34 -9.23 -14.00 -1.27
C ARG A 34 -9.31 -12.65 -1.98
N ILE A 35 -8.77 -11.59 -1.39
CA ILE A 35 -8.90 -10.21 -1.88
C ILE A 35 -7.54 -9.68 -2.35
N GLN A 36 -6.45 -10.18 -1.77
CA GLN A 36 -5.11 -9.75 -2.09
C GLN A 36 -4.65 -10.27 -3.45
N SER A 37 -4.24 -9.33 -4.28
CA SER A 37 -3.28 -9.55 -5.37
C SER A 37 -1.86 -9.16 -4.89
N PRO A 38 -0.79 -9.88 -5.30
CA PRO A 38 0.61 -9.50 -5.10
C PRO A 38 0.92 -8.04 -5.49
N VAL A 39 0.17 -7.49 -6.45
CA VAL A 39 0.27 -6.09 -6.87
C VAL A 39 -0.02 -5.10 -5.73
N HIS A 40 -0.82 -5.48 -4.72
CA HIS A 40 -1.00 -4.67 -3.53
C HIS A 40 0.26 -4.60 -2.67
N ALA A 41 1.00 -5.72 -2.55
CA ALA A 41 2.27 -5.76 -1.82
C ALA A 41 3.30 -4.87 -2.52
N LEU A 42 3.42 -5.00 -3.84
CA LEU A 42 4.28 -4.14 -4.67
C LEU A 42 3.93 -2.66 -4.51
N ALA A 43 2.66 -2.30 -4.64
CA ALA A 43 2.20 -0.93 -4.44
C ALA A 43 2.50 -0.41 -3.03
N PHE A 44 2.34 -1.24 -1.99
CA PHE A 44 2.62 -0.82 -0.63
C PHE A 44 4.12 -0.68 -0.35
N TYR A 45 4.91 -1.63 -0.80
CA TYR A 45 6.36 -1.62 -0.62
C TYR A 45 6.99 -0.41 -1.34
N CYS A 46 6.60 -0.18 -2.59
CA CYS A 46 7.13 0.91 -3.41
C CYS A 46 6.48 2.27 -3.12
N ASP A 47 5.65 2.42 -2.08
CA ASP A 47 5.10 3.72 -1.71
C ASP A 47 5.98 4.36 -0.61
N PRO A 48 6.74 5.43 -0.91
CA PRO A 48 7.69 6.04 0.03
C PRO A 48 7.01 6.54 1.31
N PHE A 49 5.73 6.89 1.21
CA PHE A 49 4.93 7.33 2.37
C PHE A 49 4.81 6.23 3.44
N TYR A 50 4.75 4.96 3.02
CA TYR A 50 4.66 3.83 3.95
C TYR A 50 6.02 3.25 4.35
N HIS A 51 7.14 3.78 3.83
CA HIS A 51 8.47 3.36 4.26
C HIS A 51 8.69 3.47 5.78
N PRO A 52 8.48 4.64 6.44
CA PRO A 52 8.64 4.74 7.90
C PRO A 52 7.67 3.84 8.65
N PHE A 53 6.46 3.64 8.13
CA PHE A 53 5.48 2.71 8.70
C PHE A 53 5.99 1.26 8.67
N ARG A 54 6.54 0.80 7.53
CA ARG A 54 7.12 -0.55 7.42
C ARG A 54 8.27 -0.77 8.39
N LEU A 55 9.21 0.17 8.48
CA LEU A 55 10.32 0.09 9.42
C LEU A 55 9.84 0.04 10.88
N THR A 56 8.84 0.86 11.19
CA THR A 56 8.28 0.93 12.55
C THR A 56 7.56 -0.36 12.93
N VAL A 57 6.71 -0.89 12.04
CA VAL A 57 6.04 -2.17 12.27
C VAL A 57 7.06 -3.29 12.42
N ALA A 58 8.06 -3.35 11.55
CA ALA A 58 9.14 -4.34 11.63
C ALA A 58 9.89 -4.28 12.96
N LYS A 59 10.18 -3.07 13.45
CA LYS A 59 10.85 -2.86 14.74
C LYS A 59 10.00 -3.29 15.93
N LEU A 60 8.70 -3.00 15.92
CA LEU A 60 7.81 -3.22 17.06
C LEU A 60 7.26 -4.65 17.12
N TYR A 61 7.01 -5.29 15.97
CA TYR A 61 6.25 -6.54 15.89
C TYR A 61 6.96 -7.63 15.05
N GLY A 62 8.15 -7.35 14.51
CA GLY A 62 8.82 -8.22 13.55
C GLY A 62 8.25 -8.10 12.13
N GLN A 63 8.69 -8.96 11.21
CA GLN A 63 8.26 -8.93 9.81
C GLN A 63 6.88 -9.59 9.57
N ASP A 64 6.41 -10.43 10.49
CA ASP A 64 5.16 -11.17 10.32
C ASP A 64 3.95 -10.29 9.93
N PRO A 65 3.71 -9.12 10.56
CA PRO A 65 2.57 -8.27 10.17
C PRO A 65 2.70 -7.63 8.80
N THR A 66 3.92 -7.36 8.30
CA THR A 66 4.12 -6.80 6.96
C THR A 66 4.00 -7.88 5.89
N GLU A 67 4.28 -9.14 6.23
CA GLU A 67 4.15 -10.31 5.37
C GLU A 67 2.71 -10.83 5.26
N LEU A 68 1.87 -10.57 6.28
CA LEU A 68 0.46 -10.99 6.33
C LEU A 68 0.26 -12.50 6.06
N GLY A 69 1.18 -13.32 6.55
CA GLY A 69 1.16 -14.78 6.37
C GLY A 69 1.44 -15.26 4.94
N LYS A 70 1.98 -14.40 4.07
CA LYS A 70 2.33 -14.72 2.67
C LYS A 70 3.83 -14.93 2.44
N GLY A 71 4.63 -14.84 3.50
CA GLY A 71 6.08 -14.85 3.44
C GLY A 71 6.66 -13.52 2.95
N ASP A 72 7.98 -13.54 2.69
CA ASP A 72 8.80 -12.38 2.36
C ASP A 72 8.11 -11.40 1.40
N ILE A 73 7.95 -10.15 1.84
CA ILE A 73 7.30 -9.09 1.07
C ILE A 73 8.05 -8.81 -0.24
N CYS A 74 9.38 -8.94 -0.26
CA CYS A 74 10.17 -8.76 -1.47
C CYS A 74 9.88 -9.87 -2.50
N ALA A 75 9.67 -11.11 -2.06
CA ALA A 75 9.21 -12.20 -2.91
C ALA A 75 7.81 -11.92 -3.49
N GLN A 76 6.89 -11.38 -2.68
CA GLN A 76 5.57 -10.95 -3.17
C GLN A 76 5.68 -9.85 -4.24
N CYS A 77 6.57 -8.87 -4.04
CA CYS A 77 6.83 -7.81 -5.01
C CYS A 77 7.42 -8.34 -6.32
N ARG A 78 8.40 -9.26 -6.27
CA ARG A 78 8.97 -9.91 -7.46
C ARG A 78 7.89 -10.65 -8.25
N PHE A 79 7.07 -11.46 -7.56
CA PHE A 79 5.96 -12.17 -8.19
C PHE A 79 4.91 -11.22 -8.78
N ALA A 80 4.67 -10.06 -8.16
CA ALA A 80 3.79 -9.04 -8.71
C ALA A 80 4.33 -8.44 -10.02
N ILE A 81 5.64 -8.18 -10.11
CA ILE A 81 6.29 -7.69 -11.33
C ILE A 81 6.19 -8.75 -12.44
N GLU A 82 6.44 -10.01 -12.13
CA GLU A 82 6.27 -11.12 -13.07
C GLU A 82 4.83 -11.21 -13.60
N LEU A 83 3.84 -11.04 -12.72
CA LEU A 83 2.43 -11.09 -13.08
C LEU A 83 2.03 -9.92 -14.00
N VAL A 84 2.49 -8.71 -13.70
CA VAL A 84 2.17 -7.49 -14.47
C VAL A 84 2.88 -7.48 -15.84
N CYS A 85 4.10 -8.00 -15.91
CA CYS A 85 4.91 -8.06 -17.13
C CYS A 85 4.85 -9.42 -17.84
N ARG A 86 3.84 -10.26 -17.58
CA ARG A 86 3.79 -11.65 -18.08
C ARG A 86 3.90 -11.79 -19.60
N GLU A 87 3.46 -10.77 -20.33
CA GLU A 87 3.42 -10.75 -21.80
C GLU A 87 4.73 -10.22 -22.44
N ASP A 88 5.58 -9.54 -21.66
CA ASP A 88 6.83 -8.93 -22.14
C ASP A 88 8.00 -9.30 -21.21
N GLN A 89 8.78 -10.30 -21.65
CA GLN A 89 9.91 -10.82 -20.87
C GLN A 89 11.06 -9.79 -20.73
N ASP A 90 11.25 -8.90 -21.71
CA ASP A 90 12.29 -7.88 -21.66
C ASP A 90 11.89 -6.75 -20.71
N GLN A 91 10.62 -6.35 -20.70
CA GLN A 91 10.09 -5.43 -19.70
C GLN A 91 10.17 -6.05 -18.31
N LYS A 92 9.80 -7.33 -18.15
CA LYS A 92 9.90 -8.06 -16.88
C LYS A 92 11.31 -8.02 -16.31
N ARG A 93 12.32 -8.38 -17.13
CA ARG A 93 13.73 -8.39 -16.71
C ARG A 93 14.21 -7.01 -16.26
N ARG A 94 13.90 -5.97 -17.05
CA ARG A 94 14.29 -4.58 -16.72
C ARG A 94 13.56 -4.04 -15.49
N ALA A 95 12.28 -4.36 -15.33
CA ALA A 95 11.51 -3.97 -14.15
C ALA A 95 12.04 -4.62 -12.87
N LEU A 96 12.44 -5.90 -12.95
CA LEU A 96 13.07 -6.61 -11.83
C LEU A 96 14.44 -6.00 -11.47
N ASP A 97 15.26 -5.66 -12.46
CA ASP A 97 16.55 -4.98 -12.24
C ASP A 97 16.36 -3.62 -11.54
N ASP A 98 15.43 -2.80 -12.05
CA ASP A 98 15.04 -1.54 -11.40
C ASP A 98 14.55 -1.75 -9.97
N PHE A 99 13.76 -2.80 -9.73
CA PHE A 99 13.24 -3.12 -8.41
C PHE A 99 14.33 -3.56 -7.43
N LEU A 100 15.27 -4.40 -7.87
CA LEU A 100 16.42 -4.79 -7.03
C LEU A 100 17.26 -3.57 -6.67
N ARG A 101 17.55 -2.70 -7.63
CA ARG A 101 18.26 -1.44 -7.38
C ARG A 101 17.49 -0.55 -6.40
N PHE A 102 16.17 -0.41 -6.57
CA PHE A 102 15.32 0.34 -5.64
C PHE A 102 15.39 -0.23 -4.22
N CYS A 103 15.33 -1.55 -4.04
CA CYS A 103 15.47 -2.19 -2.73
C CYS A 103 16.83 -1.88 -2.08
N THR A 104 17.91 -1.83 -2.85
CA THR A 104 19.24 -1.50 -2.32
C THR A 104 19.43 -0.02 -1.96
N THR A 105 18.70 0.89 -2.60
CA THR A 105 18.80 2.35 -2.38
C THR A 105 17.58 2.92 -1.67
N GLU A 106 16.73 2.07 -1.09
CA GLU A 106 15.42 2.44 -0.57
C GLU A 106 15.48 3.55 0.47
N ALA A 107 16.45 3.49 1.40
CA ALA A 107 16.63 4.49 2.45
C ALA A 107 17.04 5.86 1.88
N GLU A 108 17.92 5.87 0.87
CA GLU A 108 18.34 7.10 0.18
C GLU A 108 17.15 7.73 -0.56
N ILE A 109 16.39 6.91 -1.28
CA ILE A 109 15.19 7.35 -2.01
C ILE A 109 14.12 7.88 -1.05
N ALA A 110 13.91 7.23 0.09
CA ALA A 110 12.96 7.69 1.10
C ALA A 110 13.37 9.06 1.68
N SER A 111 14.67 9.29 1.89
CA SER A 111 15.20 10.58 2.33
C SER A 111 15.03 11.66 1.25
N GLU A 112 15.42 11.36 0.02
CA GLU A 112 15.34 12.27 -1.12
C GLU A 112 13.90 12.68 -1.44
N TRP A 113 12.96 11.75 -1.35
CA TRP A 113 11.55 11.98 -1.66
C TRP A 113 10.71 12.38 -0.44
N SER A 114 11.34 12.63 0.71
CA SER A 114 10.66 13.00 1.96
C SER A 114 9.68 14.15 1.78
N SER A 115 10.08 15.19 1.04
CA SER A 115 9.32 16.42 0.76
C SER A 115 8.13 16.26 -0.19
N ILE A 116 7.99 15.11 -0.85
CA ILE A 116 6.91 14.83 -1.81
C ILE A 116 6.02 13.65 -1.37
N THR A 117 6.30 13.05 -0.22
CA THR A 117 5.55 11.88 0.28
C THR A 117 4.07 12.17 0.56
N GLN A 118 3.69 13.44 0.76
CA GLN A 118 2.30 13.89 0.92
C GLN A 118 1.45 13.79 -0.35
N PHE A 119 2.08 13.67 -1.51
CA PHE A 119 1.38 13.52 -2.79
C PHE A 119 0.99 12.06 -3.06
N PRO A 120 -0.03 11.82 -3.90
CA PRO A 120 -0.37 10.47 -4.35
C PRO A 120 0.83 9.76 -5.02
N PRO A 121 0.99 8.44 -4.81
CA PRO A 121 2.19 7.72 -5.24
C PRO A 121 2.38 7.71 -6.76
N GLN A 122 1.32 7.74 -7.56
CA GLN A 122 1.44 7.86 -9.02
C GLN A 122 2.13 9.17 -9.45
N LYS A 123 1.96 10.28 -8.71
CA LYS A 123 2.63 11.56 -9.00
C LYS A 123 4.09 11.55 -8.56
N ILE A 124 4.42 10.77 -7.53
CA ILE A 124 5.80 10.60 -7.08
C ILE A 124 6.57 9.77 -8.11
N TRP A 125 6.00 8.64 -8.52
CA TRP A 125 6.66 7.73 -9.47
C TRP A 125 6.81 8.30 -10.88
N THR A 126 6.04 9.32 -11.29
CA THR A 126 6.33 10.03 -12.55
C THR A 126 7.66 10.79 -12.51
N GLN A 127 8.12 11.24 -11.33
CA GLN A 127 9.43 11.88 -11.15
C GLN A 127 10.57 10.86 -11.07
N GLY A 128 10.27 9.63 -10.63
CA GLY A 128 11.26 8.55 -10.48
C GLY A 128 11.76 7.93 -11.79
N ARG A 129 11.23 8.34 -12.95
CA ARG A 129 11.56 7.75 -14.26
C ARG A 129 13.02 7.88 -14.68
N SER A 130 13.73 8.90 -14.20
CA SER A 130 15.16 9.05 -14.47
C SER A 130 16.02 8.01 -13.74
N LYS A 131 15.58 7.58 -12.56
CA LYS A 131 16.29 6.62 -11.70
C LYS A 131 15.86 5.19 -11.95
N PHE A 132 14.57 4.94 -12.11
CA PHE A 132 13.98 3.62 -12.26
C PHE A 132 12.99 3.61 -13.43
N PRO A 133 13.46 3.72 -14.67
CA PRO A 133 12.61 4.03 -15.83
C PRO A 133 11.46 3.03 -16.02
N VAL A 134 11.75 1.73 -15.96
CA VAL A 134 10.76 0.68 -16.24
C VAL A 134 9.88 0.43 -15.03
N LEU A 135 10.46 0.41 -13.82
CA LEU A 135 9.68 0.26 -12.58
C LEU A 135 8.75 1.46 -12.36
N ALA A 136 9.19 2.69 -12.63
CA ALA A 136 8.36 3.87 -12.50
C ALA A 136 7.14 3.84 -13.43
N GLU A 137 7.34 3.46 -14.70
CA GLU A 137 6.23 3.27 -15.64
C GLU A 137 5.24 2.21 -15.16
N LEU A 138 5.75 1.07 -14.67
CA LEU A 138 4.93 0.01 -14.12
C LEU A 138 4.14 0.47 -12.90
N LEU A 139 4.79 1.17 -11.98
CA LEU A 139 4.15 1.64 -10.75
C LEU A 139 3.09 2.70 -11.02
N VAL A 140 3.31 3.60 -11.98
CA VAL A 140 2.26 4.53 -12.42
C VAL A 140 1.02 3.76 -12.88
N LYS A 141 1.17 2.71 -13.69
CA LYS A 141 0.04 1.84 -14.11
C LYS A 141 -0.61 1.14 -12.91
N VAL A 142 0.19 0.62 -11.98
CA VAL A 142 -0.32 -0.05 -10.77
C VAL A 142 -1.15 0.90 -9.91
N TYR A 143 -0.71 2.14 -9.73
CA TYR A 143 -1.42 3.12 -8.89
C TYR A 143 -2.65 3.74 -9.56
N THR A 144 -2.68 3.81 -10.90
CA THR A 144 -3.86 4.27 -11.65
C THR A 144 -4.87 3.16 -11.93
N SER A 145 -4.48 1.90 -11.75
CA SER A 145 -5.38 0.76 -11.91
C SER A 145 -6.49 0.79 -10.83
N PRO A 146 -7.76 0.61 -11.21
CA PRO A 146 -8.84 0.53 -10.24
C PRO A 146 -8.63 -0.66 -9.30
N ALA A 147 -8.75 -0.43 -8.00
CA ALA A 147 -8.53 -1.46 -6.97
C ALA A 147 -9.60 -2.56 -6.94
N SER A 148 -10.68 -2.40 -7.70
CA SER A 148 -11.76 -3.38 -7.77
C SER A 148 -12.55 -3.25 -9.07
N THR A 149 -12.99 -4.39 -9.61
CA THR A 149 -13.98 -4.46 -10.68
C THR A 149 -15.35 -3.95 -10.23
N ALA A 150 -15.61 -3.82 -8.92
CA ALA A 150 -16.84 -3.23 -8.40
C ALA A 150 -16.96 -1.71 -8.66
N GLY A 151 -15.89 -1.05 -9.12
CA GLY A 151 -15.95 0.35 -9.53
C GLY A 151 -17.01 0.63 -10.60
N VAL A 152 -17.23 -0.34 -11.51
CA VAL A 152 -18.26 -0.26 -12.56
C VAL A 152 -19.64 -0.77 -12.10
N GLU A 153 -19.77 -1.43 -10.93
CA GLU A 153 -21.07 -1.91 -10.45
C GLU A 153 -22.07 -0.78 -10.22
N ARG A 154 -21.60 0.40 -9.79
CA ARG A 154 -22.49 1.57 -9.64
C ARG A 154 -23.08 1.98 -10.99
N GLN A 155 -22.28 1.92 -12.07
CA GLN A 155 -22.74 2.20 -13.43
C GLN A 155 -23.70 1.12 -13.91
N HIS A 156 -23.40 -0.17 -13.65
CA HIS A 156 -24.31 -1.28 -13.97
C HIS A 156 -25.65 -1.20 -13.22
N LYS A 157 -25.66 -0.76 -11.95
CA LYS A 157 -26.90 -0.57 -11.17
C LYS A 157 -27.78 0.54 -11.75
N VAL A 158 -27.18 1.65 -12.21
CA VAL A 158 -27.90 2.74 -12.88
C VAL A 158 -28.44 2.27 -14.23
N GLY A 159 -27.65 1.50 -14.99
CA GLY A 159 -28.03 0.92 -16.28
C GLY A 159 -29.10 -0.17 -16.21
N LYS A 160 -29.40 -0.72 -15.02
CA LYS A 160 -30.40 -1.79 -14.86
C LYS A 160 -31.76 -1.42 -15.46
N ARG A 161 -32.22 -0.17 -15.30
CA ARG A 161 -33.55 0.26 -15.81
C ARG A 161 -33.65 0.26 -17.33
N ILE A 162 -32.56 0.53 -18.04
CA ILE A 162 -32.49 0.57 -19.51
C ILE A 162 -32.07 -0.76 -20.12
N HIS A 163 -31.57 -1.69 -19.30
CA HIS A 163 -31.18 -3.04 -19.72
C HIS A 163 -32.27 -4.08 -19.47
N SER A 164 -33.02 -4.00 -18.36
CA SER A 164 -33.94 -5.07 -17.93
C SER A 164 -35.44 -4.75 -18.04
N SER A 165 -35.85 -3.48 -18.13
CA SER A 165 -37.27 -3.12 -18.25
C SER A 165 -37.69 -3.11 -19.72
N ALA A 166 -38.67 -3.94 -20.11
CA ALA A 166 -39.13 -4.06 -21.50
C ALA A 166 -39.54 -2.71 -22.12
N ARG A 167 -40.14 -1.81 -21.34
CA ARG A 167 -40.58 -0.48 -21.79
C ARG A 167 -39.44 0.48 -22.10
N ASN A 168 -38.27 0.29 -21.47
CA ASN A 168 -37.13 1.21 -21.55
C ASN A 168 -35.88 0.52 -22.12
N ARG A 169 -36.04 -0.68 -22.72
CA ARG A 169 -34.92 -1.51 -23.15
C ARG A 169 -34.25 -0.90 -24.37
N LEU A 170 -33.00 -0.47 -24.21
CA LEU A 170 -32.17 0.01 -25.31
C LEU A 170 -31.40 -1.16 -25.96
N GLY A 171 -30.99 -0.98 -27.21
CA GLY A 171 -30.08 -1.92 -27.89
C GLY A 171 -28.70 -1.90 -27.22
N ALA A 172 -27.98 -3.03 -27.26
CA ALA A 172 -26.71 -3.20 -26.55
C ALA A 172 -25.69 -2.08 -26.85
N GLY A 173 -25.52 -1.69 -28.12
CA GLY A 173 -24.60 -0.61 -28.49
C GLY A 173 -24.93 0.76 -27.90
N LEU A 174 -26.23 1.09 -27.77
CA LEU A 174 -26.66 2.35 -27.15
C LEU A 174 -26.45 2.36 -25.63
N VAL A 175 -26.56 1.19 -24.98
CA VAL A 175 -26.26 1.04 -23.55
C VAL A 175 -24.77 1.24 -23.30
N GLU A 176 -23.91 0.67 -24.15
CA GLU A 176 -22.46 0.85 -24.08
C GLU A 176 -22.06 2.33 -24.29
N GLU A 177 -22.63 2.98 -25.30
CA GLU A 177 -22.37 4.39 -25.60
C GLU A 177 -22.80 5.29 -24.42
N GLN A 178 -23.98 5.04 -23.84
CA GLN A 178 -24.46 5.79 -22.69
C GLN A 178 -23.58 5.57 -21.45
N ALA A 179 -23.10 4.35 -21.22
CA ALA A 179 -22.18 4.05 -20.14
C ALA A 179 -20.84 4.78 -20.34
N ALA A 180 -20.32 4.80 -21.56
CA ALA A 180 -19.09 5.52 -21.91
C ALA A 180 -19.25 7.04 -21.74
N VAL A 181 -20.33 7.64 -22.24
CA VAL A 181 -20.62 9.08 -22.07
C VAL A 181 -20.75 9.45 -20.59
N ALA A 182 -21.49 8.66 -19.81
CA ALA A 182 -21.66 8.91 -18.38
C ALA A 182 -20.33 8.77 -17.62
N HIS A 183 -19.50 7.78 -17.97
CA HIS A 183 -18.17 7.62 -17.39
C HIS A 183 -17.27 8.82 -17.73
N ASN A 184 -17.18 9.19 -19.02
CA ASN A 184 -16.34 10.30 -19.49
C ASN A 184 -16.76 11.63 -18.86
N ALA A 185 -18.07 11.89 -18.76
CA ALA A 185 -18.59 13.10 -18.10
C ALA A 185 -18.20 13.14 -16.61
N ALA A 186 -18.33 12.01 -15.90
CA ALA A 186 -17.92 11.93 -14.50
C ALA A 186 -16.41 12.16 -14.34
N VAL A 187 -15.58 11.50 -15.17
CA VAL A 187 -14.12 11.64 -15.14
C VAL A 187 -13.69 13.08 -15.49
N ALA A 188 -14.34 13.72 -16.46
CA ALA A 188 -14.04 15.10 -16.84
C ALA A 188 -14.25 16.11 -15.70
N THR A 189 -15.19 15.82 -14.80
CA THR A 189 -15.46 16.65 -13.61
C THR A 189 -14.64 16.26 -12.38
N MET A 190 -13.91 15.14 -12.43
CA MET A 190 -13.13 14.66 -11.30
C MET A 190 -11.79 15.40 -11.22
N GLU A 191 -11.58 16.12 -10.11
CA GLU A 191 -10.26 16.62 -9.76
C GLU A 191 -9.41 15.51 -9.16
N ALA A 192 -8.19 15.34 -9.68
CA ALA A 192 -7.25 14.41 -9.09
C ALA A 192 -6.86 14.90 -7.68
N PRO A 193 -6.95 14.05 -6.64
CA PRO A 193 -6.61 14.47 -5.29
C PRO A 193 -5.18 15.04 -5.24
N LEU A 194 -5.04 16.22 -4.64
CA LEU A 194 -3.76 16.89 -4.49
C LEU A 194 -2.93 16.25 -3.39
N GLN A 195 -3.57 15.73 -2.35
CA GLN A 195 -2.92 15.18 -1.17
C GLN A 195 -3.48 13.79 -0.83
N ARG A 196 -2.73 13.08 0.01
CA ARG A 196 -3.17 11.81 0.59
C ARG A 196 -4.40 11.96 1.47
N LYS A 197 -5.10 10.85 1.64
CA LYS A 197 -6.27 10.77 2.50
C LYS A 197 -5.85 10.89 3.98
N ARG A 198 -6.65 11.58 4.79
CA ARG A 198 -6.40 11.75 6.24
C ARG A 198 -6.22 10.42 6.99
N PHE A 199 -6.93 9.38 6.56
CA PHE A 199 -6.81 8.05 7.18
C PHE A 199 -5.41 7.44 7.00
N GLU A 200 -4.74 7.68 5.87
CA GLU A 200 -3.37 7.21 5.62
C GLU A 200 -2.39 7.89 6.58
N GLN A 201 -2.54 9.20 6.73
CA GLN A 201 -1.75 10.02 7.66
C GLN A 201 -1.95 9.56 9.11
N HIS A 202 -3.18 9.23 9.49
CA HIS A 202 -3.48 8.71 10.82
C HIS A 202 -2.78 7.37 11.08
N MET A 203 -2.87 6.39 10.18
CA MET A 203 -2.22 5.08 10.36
C MET A 203 -0.71 5.18 10.55
N VAL A 204 -0.04 6.01 9.74
CA VAL A 204 1.41 6.19 9.85
C VAL A 204 1.77 6.90 11.16
N SER A 205 1.03 7.96 11.51
CA SER A 205 1.26 8.73 12.73
C SER A 205 1.07 7.88 14.00
N ASP A 206 0.02 7.06 14.08
CA ASP A 206 -0.26 6.20 15.23
C ASP A 206 0.93 5.28 15.55
N PHE A 207 1.50 4.64 14.53
CA PHE A 207 2.63 3.72 14.70
C PHE A 207 3.94 4.44 14.99
N VAL A 208 4.21 5.56 14.32
CA VAL A 208 5.42 6.37 14.59
C VAL A 208 5.40 6.91 16.02
N MET A 209 4.24 7.36 16.51
CA MET A 209 4.07 7.81 17.90
C MET A 209 4.26 6.66 18.91
N LYS A 210 3.68 5.49 18.65
CA LYS A 210 3.88 4.28 19.49
C LYS A 210 5.36 3.91 19.62
N ALA A 211 6.13 4.00 18.54
CA ALA A 211 7.57 3.73 18.57
C ALA A 211 8.36 4.77 19.37
N GLY A 212 7.99 6.05 19.30
CA GLY A 212 8.60 7.12 20.09
C GLY A 212 8.37 6.94 21.59
N LEU A 213 7.17 6.51 22.00
CA LEU A 213 6.83 6.26 23.40
C LEU A 213 7.60 5.06 23.99
N GLN A 214 7.82 4.00 23.21
CA GLN A 214 8.57 2.82 23.69
C GLN A 214 10.08 3.06 23.81
N SER A 215 10.65 3.98 23.03
CA SER A 215 12.06 4.36 23.13
C SER A 215 12.40 5.27 24.33
N GLY A 216 11.41 5.83 25.03
CA GLY A 216 11.61 6.70 26.20
C GLY A 216 11.49 6.02 27.57
N GLY A 217 11.27 4.70 27.62
CA GLY A 217 10.96 3.95 28.86
C GLY A 217 12.13 3.24 29.53
N GLY A 218 13.37 3.44 29.10
CA GLY A 218 14.52 2.69 29.59
C GLY A 218 15.77 3.55 29.77
N ASP A 219 15.80 4.38 30.82
CA ASP A 219 17.03 4.69 31.57
C ASP A 219 16.71 5.60 32.76
N ALA A 220 16.39 5.00 33.89
CA ALA A 220 16.46 5.63 35.20
C ALA A 220 16.65 4.56 36.29
N ARG A 221 17.77 3.83 36.22
CA ARG A 221 18.36 3.22 37.41
C ARG A 221 19.51 4.10 37.87
N ILE A 222 19.20 4.95 38.84
CA ILE A 222 20.16 5.66 39.67
C ILE A 222 20.93 4.59 40.44
N ASP A 223 22.16 4.32 40.03
CA ASP A 223 23.12 3.57 40.84
C ASP A 223 23.87 4.61 41.69
N SER A 224 23.36 4.86 42.90
CA SER A 224 24.05 5.66 43.90
C SER A 224 25.19 4.84 44.48
N GLY A 225 26.35 4.92 43.83
CA GLY A 225 27.61 4.36 44.31
C GLY A 225 28.02 5.00 45.64
N GLU A 226 27.93 4.20 46.70
CA GLU A 226 28.41 4.50 48.05
C GLU A 226 29.94 4.58 48.04
N ALA A 227 30.48 5.72 48.46
CA ALA A 227 31.90 5.96 48.62
C ALA A 227 32.48 5.09 49.74
N ARG A 228 33.56 4.35 49.46
CA ARG A 228 34.42 3.75 50.49
C ARG A 228 35.68 4.59 50.65
N GLU A 229 35.85 5.11 51.87
CA GLU A 229 37.10 5.67 52.38
C GLU A 229 38.21 4.60 52.37
N PRO A 230 39.48 4.97 52.10
CA PRO A 230 40.61 4.09 52.35
C PRO A 230 41.05 4.19 53.82
N ALA A 231 41.13 3.04 54.48
CA ALA A 231 41.89 2.85 55.71
C ALA A 231 43.29 2.32 55.35
N ASP A 232 44.27 2.90 56.03
CA ASP A 232 45.71 2.61 56.15
C ASP A 232 46.65 2.97 54.97
#